data_AF-A0A2V8BEH4-F1
#
_entry.id   AF-A0A2V8BEH4-F1
#
_cell.length_a   1.000
_cell.length_b   1.000
_cell.length_c   1.000
_cell.angle_alpha   90.00
_cell.angle_beta   90.00
_cell.angle_gamma   90.00
#
_symmetry.space_group_name_H-M   'P 1'
#
loop_
_entity.id
_entity.type
_entity.pdbx_description
1 polymer ?
#
loop_
_entity_poly.entity_id
_entity_poly.type
_entity_poly.pdbx_seq_one_letter_code
_entity_poly.pdbx_strand_id
1 'polypeptide(L)'
;MALLVSITAGGTIGYMLIERWSPWDAFYMTVITVTTVGYREVHDLSRAGQVFTVLLLIGGVGAALYTFTLLATVVVEGGLPKGLERRRHQRMLEGIKDHFIVCGYGRIGSIVAERLLRQRVPVVVVERD
;
A
#
# COMPACT_ATOMS: atom_id res chain seq x y z
N MET A 1 -4.03 -8.21 0.91
CA MET A 1 -4.88 -8.03 2.11
C MET A 1 -6.17 -8.82 2.06
N ALA A 2 -7.18 -8.46 1.23
CA ALA A 2 -8.47 -9.17 1.20
C ALA A 2 -8.35 -10.68 0.95
N LEU A 3 -7.46 -11.10 0.04
CA LEU A 3 -7.18 -12.51 -0.24
C LEU A 3 -6.70 -13.27 1.01
N LEU A 4 -5.74 -12.71 1.76
CA LEU A 4 -5.21 -13.32 2.98
C LEU A 4 -6.28 -13.45 4.06
N VAL A 5 -7.13 -12.43 4.21
CA VAL A 5 -8.27 -12.47 5.13
C VAL A 5 -9.28 -13.55 4.72
N SER A 6 -9.58 -13.68 3.44
CA SER A 6 -10.49 -14.73 2.96
C SER A 6 -9.93 -16.14 3.17
N ILE A 7 -8.62 -16.34 2.97
CA ILE A 7 -7.97 -17.64 3.18
C ILE A 7 -7.92 -17.98 4.67
N THR A 8 -7.62 -17.01 5.54
CA THR A 8 -7.60 -17.25 7.00
C THR A 8 -8.99 -17.51 7.56
N ALA A 9 -10.01 -16.80 7.11
CA ALA A 9 -11.40 -17.09 7.47
C ALA A 9 -11.85 -18.47 6.94
N GLY A 10 -11.56 -18.77 5.67
CA GLY A 10 -11.87 -20.07 5.06
C GLY A 10 -11.14 -21.23 5.72
N GLY A 11 -9.87 -21.06 6.07
CA GLY A 11 -9.06 -22.00 6.85
C GLY A 11 -9.68 -22.30 8.21
N THR A 12 -10.05 -21.25 8.94
CA THR A 12 -10.68 -21.36 10.26
C THR A 12 -12.00 -22.12 10.18
N ILE A 13 -12.88 -21.72 9.24
CA ILE A 13 -14.17 -22.39 9.03
C ILE A 13 -13.96 -23.85 8.59
N GLY A 14 -12.99 -24.12 7.72
CA GLY A 14 -12.66 -25.47 7.26
C GLY A 14 -12.26 -26.40 8.42
N TYR A 15 -11.37 -25.96 9.30
CA TYR A 15 -11.02 -26.74 10.49
C TYR A 15 -12.18 -26.90 11.46
N MET A 16 -13.03 -25.89 11.64
CA MET A 16 -14.25 -26.01 12.45
C MET A 16 -15.24 -27.04 11.88
N LEU A 17 -15.35 -27.16 10.56
CA LEU A 17 -16.29 -28.08 9.92
C LEU A 17 -15.76 -29.51 9.81
N ILE A 18 -14.48 -29.66 9.46
CA ILE A 18 -13.84 -30.97 9.22
C ILE A 18 -13.45 -31.62 10.55
N GLU A 19 -12.76 -30.89 11.42
CA GLU A 19 -12.18 -31.43 12.65
C GLU A 19 -13.03 -31.09 13.89
N ARG A 20 -14.08 -30.27 13.74
CA ARG A 20 -14.98 -29.86 14.84
C ARG A 20 -14.26 -29.20 16.00
N TRP A 21 -13.13 -28.55 15.72
CA TRP A 21 -12.36 -27.81 16.71
C TRP A 21 -13.06 -26.53 17.15
N SER A 22 -12.66 -26.02 18.31
CA SER A 22 -13.14 -24.73 18.78
C SER A 22 -12.75 -23.62 17.79
N PRO A 23 -13.52 -22.51 17.70
CA PRO A 23 -13.20 -21.41 16.79
C PRO A 23 -11.79 -20.85 17.02
N TRP A 24 -11.34 -20.84 18.27
CA TRP A 24 -10.02 -20.35 18.64
C TRP A 24 -8.91 -21.28 18.17
N ASP A 25 -9.05 -22.59 18.38
CA ASP A 25 -8.04 -23.57 17.97
C ASP A 25 -7.93 -23.67 16.46
N ALA A 26 -9.07 -23.60 15.75
CA ALA A 26 -9.12 -23.56 14.30
C ALA A 26 -8.46 -22.29 13.72
N PHE A 27 -8.72 -21.14 14.34
CA PHE A 27 -8.08 -19.88 13.96
C PHE A 27 -6.58 -19.91 14.22
N TYR A 28 -6.17 -20.36 15.41
CA TYR A 28 -4.78 -20.48 15.79
C TYR A 28 -4.01 -21.41 14.85
N MET A 29 -4.57 -22.60 14.55
CA MET A 29 -4.01 -23.53 13.57
C MET A 29 -3.84 -22.85 12.20
N THR A 30 -4.89 -22.18 11.72
CA THR A 30 -4.84 -21.50 10.41
C THR A 30 -3.75 -20.44 10.37
N VAL A 31 -3.61 -19.64 11.44
CA VAL A 31 -2.57 -18.60 11.52
C VAL A 31 -1.17 -19.22 11.51
N ILE A 32 -0.87 -20.23 12.35
CA ILE A 32 0.47 -20.83 12.40
C ILE A 32 0.83 -21.53 11.08
N THR A 33 -0.16 -22.07 10.36
CA THR A 33 0.01 -22.70 9.05
C THR A 33 0.29 -21.65 7.97
N VAL A 34 -0.54 -20.61 7.86
CA VAL A 34 -0.42 -19.57 6.83
C VAL A 34 0.82 -18.68 7.03
N THR A 35 1.21 -18.44 8.28
CA THR A 35 2.42 -17.69 8.62
C THR A 35 3.70 -18.51 8.50
N THR A 36 3.61 -19.80 8.13
CA THR A 36 4.74 -20.73 8.00
C THR A 36 5.56 -20.95 9.27
N VAL A 37 5.02 -20.59 10.44
CA VAL A 37 5.66 -20.88 11.74
C VAL A 37 5.65 -22.39 11.99
N GLY A 38 4.51 -23.06 11.71
CA GLY A 38 4.43 -24.52 11.65
C GLY A 38 4.89 -25.26 12.91
N TYR A 39 4.59 -24.75 14.11
CA TYR A 39 5.14 -25.29 15.36
C TYR A 39 4.77 -26.76 15.61
N ARG A 40 3.47 -27.04 15.73
CA ARG A 40 2.89 -28.38 15.79
C ARG A 40 1.38 -28.28 15.55
N GLU A 41 0.77 -29.40 15.19
CA GLU A 41 -0.69 -29.51 15.11
C GLU A 41 -1.30 -29.25 16.50
N VAL A 42 -2.36 -28.44 16.57
CA VAL A 42 -3.02 -28.10 17.84
C VAL A 42 -3.69 -29.34 18.46
N HIS A 43 -4.27 -30.18 17.61
CA HIS A 43 -4.80 -31.49 17.94
C HIS A 43 -4.46 -32.47 16.81
N ASP A 44 -4.64 -33.77 17.05
CA ASP A 44 -4.46 -34.80 16.04
C ASP A 44 -5.38 -34.55 14.84
N LEU A 45 -4.80 -34.43 13.64
CA LEU A 45 -5.55 -34.24 12.41
C LEU A 45 -6.03 -35.56 11.80
N SER A 46 -7.29 -35.59 11.38
CA SER A 46 -7.81 -36.67 10.53
C SER A 46 -7.15 -36.64 9.15
N ARG A 47 -7.25 -37.73 8.37
CA ARG A 47 -6.78 -37.73 6.97
C ARG A 47 -7.42 -36.62 6.12
N ALA A 48 -8.69 -36.28 6.40
CA ALA A 48 -9.38 -35.21 5.70
C ALA A 48 -8.80 -33.84 6.06
N GLY A 49 -8.52 -33.60 7.34
CA GLY A 49 -7.88 -32.38 7.80
C GLY A 49 -6.44 -32.22 7.30
N GLN A 50 -5.69 -33.32 7.16
CA GLN A 50 -4.36 -33.28 6.55
C GLN A 50 -4.42 -32.84 5.08
N VAL A 51 -5.32 -33.43 4.28
CA VAL A 51 -5.53 -33.02 2.87
C VAL A 51 -5.95 -31.56 2.79
N PHE A 52 -6.87 -31.13 3.66
CA PHE A 52 -7.28 -29.73 3.75
C PHE A 52 -6.10 -28.79 4.08
N THR A 53 -5.26 -29.19 5.04
CA THR A 53 -4.08 -28.43 5.46
C THR A 53 -3.09 -28.27 4.31
N VAL A 54 -2.90 -29.31 3.49
CA VAL A 54 -2.06 -29.22 2.29
C VAL A 54 -2.60 -28.18 1.30
N LEU A 55 -3.91 -28.17 1.05
CA LEU A 55 -4.54 -27.16 0.17
C LEU A 55 -4.40 -25.75 0.75
N LEU A 56 -4.60 -25.61 2.07
CA LEU A 56 -4.45 -24.35 2.80
C LEU A 56 -3.01 -23.83 2.74
N LEU A 57 -2.01 -24.72 2.82
CA LEU A 57 -0.60 -24.35 2.69
C LEU A 57 -0.29 -23.80 1.29
N ILE A 58 -0.72 -24.51 0.24
CA ILE A 58 -0.46 -24.11 -1.16
C ILE A 58 -1.05 -22.72 -1.44
N GLY A 59 -2.28 -22.46 -1.00
CA GLY A 59 -2.93 -21.16 -1.22
C GLY A 59 -2.49 -20.07 -0.23
N GLY A 60 -2.36 -20.41 1.04
CA GLY A 60 -2.16 -19.48 2.14
C GLY A 60 -0.75 -18.92 2.21
N VAL A 61 0.26 -19.76 2.01
CA VAL A 61 1.66 -19.32 2.09
C VAL A 61 1.97 -18.30 0.99
N GLY A 62 1.52 -18.55 -0.24
CA GLY A 62 1.69 -17.61 -1.35
C GLY A 62 1.01 -16.26 -1.07
N ALA A 63 -0.23 -16.28 -0.57
CA ALA A 63 -0.96 -15.07 -0.22
C ALA A 63 -0.32 -14.29 0.95
N ALA A 64 0.25 -15.01 1.93
CA ALA A 64 0.97 -14.43 3.05
C ALA A 64 2.26 -13.75 2.57
N LEU A 65 3.10 -14.43 1.79
CA LEU A 65 4.33 -13.88 1.23
C LEU A 65 4.05 -12.63 0.39
N TYR A 66 3.06 -12.69 -0.50
CA TYR A 66 2.66 -11.51 -1.29
C TYR A 66 2.24 -10.32 -0.40
N THR A 67 1.48 -10.59 0.65
CA THR A 67 1.05 -9.56 1.60
C THR A 67 2.22 -8.98 2.39
N PHE A 68 3.17 -9.81 2.83
CA PHE A 68 4.40 -9.34 3.50
C PHE A 68 5.26 -8.48 2.59
N THR A 69 5.42 -8.84 1.31
CA THR A 69 6.14 -8.02 0.33
C THR A 69 5.50 -6.65 0.19
N LEU A 70 4.18 -6.57 0.04
CA LEU A 70 3.47 -5.28 -0.03
C LEU A 70 3.67 -4.44 1.23
N LEU A 71 3.59 -5.05 2.41
CA LEU A 71 3.84 -4.39 3.70
C LEU A 71 5.27 -3.87 3.78
N ALA A 72 6.26 -4.68 3.39
CA ALA A 72 7.66 -4.28 3.36
C ALA A 72 7.87 -3.09 2.41
N THR A 73 7.26 -3.10 1.22
CA THR A 73 7.30 -1.97 0.29
C THR A 73 6.70 -0.71 0.92
N VAL A 74 5.57 -0.81 1.62
CA VAL A 74 4.97 0.36 2.31
C VAL A 74 5.89 0.88 3.41
N VAL A 75 6.55 0.02 4.18
CA VAL A 75 7.48 0.44 5.22
C VAL A 75 8.73 1.10 4.63
N VAL A 76 9.31 0.49 3.58
CA VAL A 76 10.54 0.97 2.93
C VAL A 76 10.30 2.24 2.12
N GLU A 77 9.22 2.31 1.34
CA GLU A 77 8.81 3.52 0.61
C GLU A 77 8.17 4.58 1.53
N GLY A 78 8.01 4.28 2.82
CA GLY A 78 7.40 5.16 3.80
C GLY A 78 5.98 5.58 3.43
N GLY A 79 5.18 4.65 2.88
CA GLY A 79 4.00 4.69 1.99
C GLY A 79 2.84 5.65 2.27
N LEU A 80 3.07 6.70 3.04
CA LEU A 80 2.26 7.90 3.14
C LEU A 80 2.48 8.95 2.01
N PRO A 81 3.52 8.99 1.13
CA PRO A 81 3.74 10.22 0.36
C PRO A 81 2.92 10.26 -0.93
N LYS A 82 2.56 9.14 -1.58
CA LYS A 82 1.93 9.23 -2.92
C LYS A 82 0.58 9.96 -2.91
N GLY A 83 -0.20 9.83 -1.84
CA GLY A 83 -1.45 10.58 -1.65
C GLY A 83 -1.23 11.99 -1.07
N LEU A 84 -0.30 12.14 -0.13
CA LEU A 84 -0.03 13.42 0.56
C LEU A 84 0.78 14.39 -0.31
N GLU A 85 1.78 13.92 -1.04
CA GLU A 85 2.50 14.70 -2.06
C GLU A 85 1.54 15.19 -3.12
N ARG A 86 0.62 14.35 -3.61
CA ARG A 86 -0.32 14.77 -4.66
C ARG A 86 -1.28 15.85 -4.16
N ARG A 87 -1.76 15.74 -2.91
CA ARG A 87 -2.55 16.79 -2.25
C ARG A 87 -1.73 18.04 -1.93
N ARG A 88 -0.47 17.90 -1.54
CA ARG A 88 0.44 19.03 -1.25
C ARG A 88 0.81 19.77 -2.55
N HIS A 89 1.03 19.03 -3.63
CA HIS A 89 1.30 19.55 -4.96
C HIS A 89 0.07 20.23 -5.55
N GLN A 90 -1.13 19.63 -5.43
CA GLN A 90 -2.38 20.31 -5.82
C GLN A 90 -2.65 21.56 -5.00
N ARG A 91 -2.43 21.56 -3.67
CA ARG A 91 -2.56 22.78 -2.85
C ARG A 91 -1.55 23.86 -3.23
N MET A 92 -0.32 23.48 -3.58
CA MET A 92 0.67 24.41 -4.10
C MET A 92 0.22 25.03 -5.42
N LEU A 93 -0.35 24.22 -6.33
CA LEU A 93 -0.90 24.69 -7.60
C LEU A 93 -2.18 25.54 -7.44
N GLU A 94 -3.02 25.23 -6.44
CA GLU A 94 -4.23 25.99 -6.11
C GLU A 94 -3.92 27.35 -5.45
N GLY A 95 -2.78 27.47 -4.76
CA GLY A 95 -2.28 28.72 -4.18
C GLY A 95 -1.62 29.65 -5.20
N ILE A 96 -1.33 29.14 -6.40
CA ILE A 96 -0.75 29.87 -7.50
C ILE A 96 -1.90 30.44 -8.36
N LYS A 97 -2.45 31.59 -7.95
CA LYS A 97 -3.48 32.34 -8.69
C LYS A 97 -3.03 33.79 -8.87
N ASP A 98 -3.36 34.38 -10.01
CA ASP A 98 -3.07 35.78 -10.37
C ASP A 98 -1.58 36.17 -10.44
N HIS A 99 -0.75 35.29 -11.02
CA HIS A 99 0.65 35.59 -11.30
C HIS A 99 0.99 35.27 -12.77
N PHE A 100 1.87 36.06 -13.35
CA PHE A 100 2.35 35.85 -14.72
C PHE A 100 3.65 35.06 -14.67
N ILE A 101 3.77 34.02 -15.51
CA ILE A 101 5.01 33.24 -15.63
C ILE A 101 5.74 33.70 -16.89
N VAL A 102 6.96 34.18 -16.73
CA VAL A 102 7.86 34.54 -17.84
C VAL A 102 8.87 33.42 -18.03
N CYS A 103 8.70 32.62 -19.09
CA CYS A 103 9.61 31.54 -19.44
C CYS A 103 10.76 32.08 -20.31
N GLY A 104 11.96 32.18 -19.72
CA GLY A 104 13.19 32.68 -20.33
C GLY A 104 13.49 34.14 -19.97
N TYR A 105 14.67 34.40 -19.38
CA TYR A 105 15.12 35.73 -18.97
C TYR A 105 16.17 36.31 -19.94
N GLY A 106 15.96 36.07 -21.23
CA GLY A 106 16.71 36.75 -22.27
C GLY A 106 16.40 38.25 -22.35
N ARG A 107 16.92 38.91 -23.39
CA ARG A 107 16.77 40.37 -23.61
C ARG A 107 15.33 40.88 -23.59
N ILE A 108 14.38 40.10 -24.11
CA ILE A 108 12.95 40.47 -24.12
C ILE A 108 12.26 40.02 -22.82
N GLY A 109 12.63 38.86 -22.28
CA GLY A 109 12.09 38.34 -21.02
C GLY A 109 12.34 39.29 -19.85
N SER A 110 13.53 39.89 -19.78
CA SER A 110 13.87 40.88 -18.76
C SER A 110 13.04 42.16 -18.87
N ILE A 111 12.83 42.68 -20.08
CA ILE A 111 12.01 43.88 -20.31
C ILE A 111 10.54 43.63 -19.95
N VAL A 112 10.01 42.45 -20.28
CA VAL A 112 8.63 42.06 -19.95
C VAL A 112 8.46 41.88 -18.44
N ALA A 113 9.40 41.20 -17.77
CA ALA A 113 9.38 41.04 -16.32
C ALA A 113 9.47 42.39 -15.60
N GLU A 114 10.33 43.31 -16.05
CA GLU A 114 10.50 44.63 -15.45
C GLU A 114 9.24 45.50 -15.62
N ARG A 115 8.55 45.42 -16.76
CA ARG A 115 7.27 46.10 -16.97
C ARG A 115 6.16 45.56 -16.07
N LEU A 116 6.07 44.24 -15.91
CA LEU A 116 5.10 43.59 -15.01
C LEU A 116 5.35 43.97 -13.54
N LEU A 117 6.61 44.02 -13.12
CA LEU A 117 7.01 44.49 -11.79
C LEU A 117 6.63 45.96 -11.56
N ARG A 118 6.86 46.84 -12.54
CA ARG A 118 6.46 48.27 -12.46
C ARG A 118 4.95 48.45 -12.35
N GLN A 119 4.16 47.53 -12.91
CA GLN A 119 2.70 47.54 -12.82
C GLN A 119 2.16 46.86 -11.54
N ARG A 120 3.04 46.46 -10.62
CA ARG A 120 2.72 45.73 -9.37
C ARG A 120 2.02 44.40 -9.62
N VAL A 121 2.30 43.77 -10.75
CA VAL A 121 1.77 42.44 -11.08
C VAL A 121 2.75 41.38 -10.54
N PRO A 122 2.27 40.36 -9.80
CA PRO A 122 3.12 39.27 -9.34
C PRO A 122 3.64 38.48 -10.56
N VAL A 123 4.96 38.38 -10.71
CA VAL A 123 5.60 37.69 -11.84
C VAL A 123 6.64 36.69 -11.35
N VAL A 124 6.65 35.49 -11.92
CA VAL A 124 7.64 34.44 -11.67
C VAL A 124 8.40 34.19 -12.97
N VAL A 125 9.73 34.29 -12.92
CA VAL A 125 10.59 34.03 -14.08
C VAL A 125 11.15 32.63 -13.96
N VAL A 126 11.01 31.83 -15.02
CA VAL A 126 11.59 30.49 -15.13
C VAL A 126 12.57 30.49 -16.30
N GLU A 127 13.86 30.37 -16.01
CA GLU A 127 14.90 30.20 -17.03
C GLU A 127 15.46 28.78 -16.94
N ARG A 128 15.69 28.16 -18.09
CA ARG A 128 16.43 26.90 -18.17
C ARG A 128 17.90 27.28 -18.35
N ASP A 129 18.77 26.68 -17.54
CA ASP A 129 20.21 26.68 -17.78
C ASP A 129 20.54 26.22 -19.22
#